data_AF-G4T1E2-F1
#
_entry.id   AF-G4T1E2-F1
#
_cell.length_a   1.000
_cell.length_b   1.000
_cell.length_c   1.000
_cell.angle_alpha   90.00
_cell.angle_beta   90.00
_cell.angle_gamma   90.00
#
_symmetry.space_group_name_H-M   'P 1'
#
loop_
_entity.id
_entity.type
_entity.pdbx_description
1 polymer ?
#
loop_
_entity_poly.entity_id
_entity_poly.type
_entity_poly.pdbx_seq_one_letter_code
_entity_poly.pdbx_strand_id
1 'polypeptide(L)'
;MKFLRKVLLSLAIASSMGAFATPVMAESDPGRISYEPAEAIKLTSEKIQAAIDAVAAGSSADEVAALVKEALDMSKEINANDKVDVARARANRPLKKARSASRKGSLDGVDEALQSALKKYSELPGLI
;
A
#
# COMPACT_ATOMS: atom_id res chain seq x y z
N MET A 1 17.70 -27.92 12.94
CA MET A 1 17.15 -26.54 13.11
C MET A 1 16.96 -25.75 11.81
N LYS A 2 17.85 -25.84 10.80
CA LYS A 2 17.73 -25.00 9.58
C LYS A 2 16.63 -25.46 8.61
N PHE A 3 16.39 -26.76 8.48
CA PHE A 3 15.37 -27.29 7.56
C PHE A 3 13.95 -27.11 8.08
N LEU A 4 13.72 -27.36 9.37
CA LEU A 4 12.41 -27.19 10.00
C LEU A 4 11.93 -25.72 9.99
N ARG A 5 12.85 -24.76 10.16
CA ARG A 5 12.54 -23.33 10.02
C ARG A 5 12.18 -22.94 8.58
N LYS A 6 12.85 -23.52 7.58
CA LYS A 6 12.54 -23.26 6.16
C LYS A 6 11.19 -23.83 5.76
N VAL A 7 10.85 -25.02 6.26
CA VAL A 7 9.56 -25.69 5.97
C VAL A 7 8.39 -25.00 6.68
N LEU A 8 8.58 -24.54 7.92
CA LEU A 8 7.58 -23.72 8.62
C LEU A 8 7.37 -22.35 7.96
N LEU A 9 8.44 -21.72 7.45
CA LEU A 9 8.34 -20.44 6.76
C LEU A 9 7.60 -20.59 5.41
N SER A 10 7.85 -21.66 4.64
CA SER A 10 7.11 -21.93 3.41
C SER A 10 5.66 -22.31 3.65
N LEU A 11 5.34 -22.96 4.78
CA LEU A 11 3.96 -23.30 5.13
C LEU A 11 3.15 -22.06 5.56
N ALA A 12 3.79 -21.07 6.19
CA ALA A 12 3.18 -19.78 6.51
C ALA A 12 2.87 -18.94 5.25
N ILE A 13 3.72 -19.01 4.22
CA ILE A 13 3.51 -18.32 2.93
C ILE A 13 2.35 -18.97 2.14
N ALA A 14 2.17 -20.29 2.22
CA ALA A 14 1.05 -20.96 1.56
C ALA A 14 -0.31 -20.62 2.20
N SER A 15 -0.35 -20.26 3.49
CA SER A 15 -1.59 -19.85 4.17
C SER A 15 -2.01 -18.39 3.95
N SER A 16 -1.18 -17.54 3.37
CA SER A 16 -1.54 -16.14 3.09
C SER A 16 -2.17 -15.91 1.72
N MET A 17 -2.28 -16.95 0.87
CA MET A 17 -3.09 -16.92 -0.36
C MET A 17 -4.54 -17.39 -0.12
N GLY A 18 -5.03 -17.23 1.11
CA GLY A 18 -6.43 -17.45 1.46
C GLY A 18 -7.32 -16.60 0.55
N ALA A 19 -8.20 -17.28 -0.17
CA ALA A 19 -9.16 -16.75 -1.12
C ALA A 19 -9.63 -15.34 -0.76
N PHE A 20 -9.22 -14.35 -1.55
CA PHE A 20 -9.92 -13.08 -1.59
C PHE A 20 -11.34 -13.38 -2.07
N ALA A 21 -12.28 -13.48 -1.14
CA ALA A 21 -13.67 -13.31 -1.46
C ALA A 21 -13.75 -11.88 -2.00
N THR A 22 -13.77 -11.73 -3.32
CA THR A 22 -14.01 -10.44 -3.95
C THR A 22 -15.34 -9.96 -3.39
N PRO A 23 -15.39 -8.84 -2.64
CA PRO A 23 -16.66 -8.25 -2.30
C PRO A 23 -17.37 -8.02 -3.64
N VAL A 24 -18.65 -8.37 -3.71
CA VAL A 24 -19.49 -7.92 -4.83
C VAL A 24 -19.50 -6.39 -4.72
N MET A 25 -18.58 -5.77 -5.46
CA MET A 25 -18.40 -4.33 -5.50
C MET A 25 -19.63 -3.74 -6.15
N ALA A 26 -20.23 -2.74 -5.50
CA ALA A 26 -21.31 -1.98 -6.11
C ALA A 26 -20.74 -1.26 -7.35
N GLU A 27 -21.13 -1.73 -8.54
CA GLU A 27 -20.86 -0.99 -9.77
C GLU A 27 -21.66 0.31 -9.72
N SER A 28 -20.99 1.43 -9.48
CA SER A 28 -21.63 2.75 -9.55
C SER A 28 -21.96 3.17 -10.99
N ASP A 29 -21.27 2.54 -11.96
CA ASP A 29 -21.35 2.73 -13.41
C ASP A 29 -20.82 1.43 -14.07
N PRO A 30 -21.44 0.85 -15.12
CA PRO A 30 -21.02 -0.43 -15.66
C PRO A 30 -19.52 -0.46 -16.00
N GLY A 31 -18.79 -1.36 -15.35
CA GLY A 31 -17.34 -1.52 -15.53
C GLY A 31 -16.45 -0.61 -14.66
N ARG A 32 -17.01 0.19 -13.74
CA ARG A 32 -16.24 0.94 -12.73
C ARG A 32 -16.51 0.42 -11.32
N ILE A 33 -15.45 -0.05 -10.68
CA ILE A 33 -15.45 -0.38 -9.26
C ILE A 33 -15.39 0.94 -8.49
N SER A 34 -16.43 1.24 -7.71
CA SER A 34 -16.42 2.35 -6.74
C SER A 34 -16.11 1.79 -5.36
N TYR A 35 -15.21 2.45 -4.64
CA TYR A 35 -14.84 2.09 -3.28
C TYR A 35 -15.41 3.10 -2.31
N GLU A 36 -15.94 2.61 -1.19
CA GLU A 36 -16.24 3.48 -0.06
C GLU A 36 -14.93 4.14 0.44
N PRO A 37 -14.96 5.39 0.94
CA PRO A 37 -13.75 6.11 1.33
C PRO A 37 -12.84 5.34 2.29
N ALA A 38 -13.45 4.73 3.31
CA ALA A 38 -12.73 3.93 4.31
C ALA A 38 -12.07 2.68 3.69
N GLU A 39 -12.74 2.06 2.71
CA GLU A 39 -12.21 0.92 1.99
C GLU A 39 -11.04 1.32 1.08
N ALA A 40 -11.18 2.41 0.31
CA ALA A 40 -10.09 2.94 -0.51
C ALA A 40 -8.86 3.32 0.33
N ILE A 41 -9.06 3.88 1.53
CA ILE A 41 -7.98 4.17 2.49
C ILE A 41 -7.32 2.88 2.97
N LYS A 42 -8.10 1.86 3.30
CA LYS A 42 -7.59 0.54 3.71
C LYS A 42 -6.75 -0.10 2.60
N LEU A 43 -7.28 -0.19 1.38
CA LEU A 43 -6.58 -0.75 0.22
C LEU A 43 -5.29 0.01 -0.10
N THR A 44 -5.33 1.35 0.00
CA THR A 44 -4.12 2.17 -0.15
C THR A 44 -3.08 1.82 0.92
N SER A 45 -3.50 1.66 2.17
CA SER A 45 -2.62 1.28 3.28
C SER A 45 -2.01 -0.12 3.09
N GLU A 46 -2.78 -1.08 2.60
CA GLU A 46 -2.30 -2.42 2.24
C GLU A 46 -1.24 -2.37 1.13
N LYS A 47 -1.42 -1.53 0.10
CA LYS A 47 -0.42 -1.32 -0.95
C LYS A 47 0.86 -0.66 -0.41
N ILE A 48 0.75 0.25 0.55
CA ILE A 48 1.93 0.83 1.23
C ILE A 48 2.65 -0.26 2.02
N GLN A 49 1.91 -1.12 2.74
CA GLN A 49 2.49 -2.24 3.48
C GLN A 49 3.21 -3.21 2.56
N ALA A 50 2.64 -3.55 1.40
CA ALA A 50 3.30 -4.39 0.41
C ALA A 50 4.65 -3.79 -0.06
N ALA A 51 4.74 -2.47 -0.22
CA ALA A 51 5.99 -1.80 -0.55
C ALA A 51 7.02 -1.86 0.60
N ILE A 52 6.57 -1.74 1.86
CA ILE A 52 7.43 -1.91 3.05
C ILE A 52 7.98 -3.34 3.10
N ASP A 53 7.11 -4.33 2.91
CA ASP A 53 7.47 -5.74 2.94
C ASP A 53 8.47 -6.09 1.82
N ALA A 54 8.31 -5.49 0.63
CA ALA A 54 9.26 -5.65 -0.47
C ALA A 54 10.65 -5.08 -0.12
N VAL A 55 10.72 -3.90 0.50
CA VAL A 55 12.00 -3.35 0.99
C VAL A 55 12.63 -4.28 2.02
N ALA A 56 11.85 -4.78 2.98
CA ALA A 56 12.33 -5.71 4.00
C ALA A 56 12.78 -7.07 3.43
N ALA A 57 12.15 -7.52 2.34
CA ALA A 57 12.51 -8.74 1.61
C ALA A 57 13.75 -8.58 0.72
N GLY A 58 14.29 -7.36 0.59
CA GLY A 58 15.44 -7.09 -0.28
C GLY A 58 15.10 -7.05 -1.76
N SER A 59 13.86 -6.71 -2.13
CA SER A 59 13.44 -6.49 -3.52
C SER A 59 14.26 -5.40 -4.20
N SER A 60 14.28 -5.43 -5.53
CA SER A 60 14.95 -4.41 -6.33
C SER A 60 14.29 -3.03 -6.16
N ALA A 61 15.07 -1.97 -6.37
CA ALA A 61 14.54 -0.60 -6.31
C ALA A 61 13.43 -0.36 -7.36
N ASP A 62 13.48 -1.03 -8.50
CA ASP A 62 12.44 -0.95 -9.53
C ASP A 62 11.13 -1.63 -9.10
N GLU A 63 11.20 -2.80 -8.47
CA GLU A 63 10.04 -3.48 -7.87
C GLU A 63 9.38 -2.62 -6.79
N VAL A 64 10.19 -2.06 -5.88
CA VAL A 64 9.70 -1.15 -4.85
C VAL A 64 9.06 0.09 -5.49
N ALA A 65 9.67 0.67 -6.52
CA ALA A 65 9.10 1.81 -7.23
C ALA A 65 7.75 1.50 -7.89
N ALA A 66 7.54 0.26 -8.35
CA ALA A 66 6.27 -0.21 -8.92
C ALA A 66 5.20 -0.33 -7.83
N LEU A 67 5.50 -0.96 -6.69
CA LEU A 67 4.56 -1.09 -5.57
C LEU A 67 4.15 0.27 -4.99
N VAL A 68 5.10 1.20 -4.85
CA VAL A 68 4.78 2.57 -4.40
C VAL A 68 3.92 3.31 -5.44
N LYS A 69 4.08 3.02 -6.73
CA LYS A 69 3.18 3.54 -7.77
C LYS A 69 1.76 2.99 -7.58
N GLU A 70 1.60 1.70 -7.30
CA GLU A 70 0.28 1.10 -7.04
C GLU A 70 -0.42 1.76 -5.84
N ALA A 71 0.30 2.03 -4.75
CA ALA A 71 -0.25 2.75 -3.61
C ALA A 71 -0.71 4.17 -3.98
N LEU A 72 0.10 4.90 -4.76
CA LEU A 72 -0.25 6.23 -5.24
C LEU A 72 -1.47 6.23 -6.18
N ASP A 73 -1.58 5.21 -7.04
CA ASP A 73 -2.74 5.07 -7.93
C ASP A 73 -3.98 4.69 -7.13
N MET A 74 -3.88 3.74 -6.19
CA MET A 74 -4.99 3.36 -5.32
C MET A 74 -5.52 4.54 -4.50
N SER A 75 -4.62 5.43 -4.05
CA SER A 75 -5.02 6.62 -3.29
C SER A 75 -5.99 7.53 -4.03
N LYS A 76 -6.01 7.49 -5.37
CA LYS A 76 -6.90 8.32 -6.19
C LYS A 76 -8.36 7.92 -6.07
N GLU A 77 -8.62 6.65 -5.74
CA GLU A 77 -9.97 6.12 -5.54
C GLU A 77 -10.59 6.55 -4.19
N ILE A 78 -9.82 7.22 -3.32
CA ILE A 78 -10.35 7.83 -2.09
C ILE A 78 -11.18 9.06 -2.48
N ASN A 79 -12.49 8.87 -2.56
CA ASN A 79 -13.46 9.92 -2.88
C ASN A 79 -14.24 10.35 -1.61
N ALA A 80 -13.71 11.33 -0.89
CA ALA A 80 -14.21 11.77 0.43
C ALA A 80 -14.39 13.30 0.51
N ASN A 81 -14.46 13.84 1.73
CA ASN A 81 -14.52 15.28 1.96
C ASN A 81 -13.15 15.99 1.79
N ASP A 82 -13.16 17.32 1.69
CA ASP A 82 -11.96 18.15 1.48
C ASP A 82 -10.88 17.96 2.56
N LYS A 83 -11.25 17.67 3.81
CA LYS A 83 -10.28 17.44 4.89
C LYS A 83 -9.49 16.17 4.62
N VAL A 84 -10.18 15.10 4.20
CA VAL A 84 -9.55 13.84 3.80
C VAL A 84 -8.67 14.05 2.58
N ASP A 85 -9.11 14.82 1.57
CA ASP A 85 -8.29 15.09 0.39
C ASP A 85 -6.98 15.81 0.72
N VAL A 86 -7.06 16.87 1.54
CA VAL A 86 -5.88 17.61 2.00
C VAL A 86 -4.94 16.70 2.81
N ALA A 87 -5.49 15.87 3.70
CA ALA A 87 -4.71 14.92 4.48
C ALA A 87 -4.04 13.85 3.59
N ARG A 88 -4.78 13.29 2.62
CA ARG A 88 -4.27 12.36 1.60
C ARG A 88 -3.13 12.98 0.80
N ALA A 89 -3.28 14.21 0.32
CA ALA A 89 -2.23 14.90 -0.43
C ALA A 89 -0.94 15.06 0.40
N ARG A 90 -1.07 15.33 1.71
CA ARG A 90 0.06 15.37 2.64
C ARG A 90 0.67 13.98 2.89
N ALA A 91 -0.16 12.94 3.03
CA ALA A 91 0.27 11.55 3.16
C ALA A 91 0.97 11.03 1.90
N ASN A 92 0.61 11.54 0.72
CA ASN A 92 1.24 11.18 -0.56
C ASN A 92 2.62 11.81 -0.78
N ARG A 93 3.01 12.85 -0.01
CA ARG A 93 4.36 13.46 -0.13
C ARG A 93 5.48 12.45 0.16
N PRO A 94 5.50 11.74 1.30
CA PRO A 94 6.51 10.72 1.55
C PRO A 94 6.47 9.56 0.55
N LEU A 95 5.29 9.13 0.07
CA LEU A 95 5.22 8.12 -1.02
C LEU A 95 5.89 8.60 -2.30
N LYS A 96 5.67 9.86 -2.70
CA LYS A 96 6.35 10.45 -3.86
C LYS A 96 7.87 10.51 -3.67
N LYS A 97 8.35 10.79 -2.45
CA LYS A 97 9.79 10.74 -2.11
C LYS A 97 10.33 9.31 -2.22
N ALA A 98 9.68 8.33 -1.60
CA ALA A 98 10.04 6.92 -1.66
C ALA A 98 10.15 6.42 -3.11
N ARG A 99 9.13 6.71 -3.93
CA ARG A 99 9.12 6.36 -5.36
C ARG A 99 10.24 7.05 -6.13
N SER A 100 10.52 8.32 -5.84
CA SER A 100 11.59 9.06 -6.52
C SER A 100 12.97 8.52 -6.16
N ALA A 101 13.22 8.11 -4.93
CA ALA A 101 14.47 7.49 -4.51
C ALA A 101 14.64 6.11 -5.18
N SER A 102 13.59 5.29 -5.11
CA SER A 102 13.56 3.95 -5.69
C SER A 102 13.81 3.97 -7.21
N ARG A 103 13.20 4.92 -7.94
CA ARG A 103 13.44 5.13 -9.39
C ARG A 103 14.86 5.56 -9.75
N LYS A 104 15.63 6.05 -8.78
CA LYS A 104 17.05 6.39 -8.95
C LYS A 104 17.96 5.21 -8.59
N GLY A 105 17.39 4.04 -8.33
CA GLY A 105 18.12 2.85 -7.91
C GLY A 105 18.54 2.85 -6.44
N SER A 106 18.06 3.78 -5.62
CA SER A 106 18.39 3.87 -4.19
C SER A 106 17.19 3.51 -3.32
N LEU A 107 17.43 2.69 -2.30
CA LEU A 107 16.47 2.37 -1.24
C LEU A 107 16.74 3.16 0.05
N ASP A 108 17.66 4.11 0.02
CA ASP A 108 18.05 4.89 1.20
C ASP A 108 16.89 5.77 1.68
N GLY A 109 16.47 5.56 2.92
CA GLY A 109 15.34 6.26 3.53
C GLY A 109 13.97 5.97 2.89
N VAL A 110 13.87 4.94 2.03
CA VAL A 110 12.59 4.52 1.44
C VAL A 110 11.69 3.93 2.52
N ASP A 111 12.19 3.03 3.36
CA ASP A 111 11.43 2.42 4.46
C ASP A 111 10.85 3.48 5.41
N GLU A 112 11.67 4.41 5.88
CA GLU A 112 11.24 5.53 6.73
C GLU A 112 10.13 6.37 6.08
N ALA A 113 10.26 6.65 4.78
CA ALA A 113 9.25 7.39 4.03
C ALA A 113 7.95 6.58 3.91
N LEU A 114 8.02 5.28 3.65
CA LEU A 114 6.84 4.42 3.55
C LEU A 114 6.13 4.28 4.91
N GLN A 115 6.85 4.06 6.00
CA GLN A 115 6.29 4.03 7.35
C GLN A 115 5.64 5.37 7.72
N SER A 116 6.28 6.48 7.35
CA SER A 116 5.75 7.84 7.55
C SER A 116 4.47 8.08 6.75
N ALA A 117 4.34 7.48 5.56
CA ALA A 117 3.11 7.51 4.77
C ALA A 117 2.02 6.65 5.41
N LEU A 118 2.35 5.39 5.76
CA LEU A 118 1.41 4.44 6.37
C LEU A 118 0.79 5.00 7.65
N LYS A 119 1.61 5.59 8.52
CA LYS A 119 1.12 6.27 9.73
C LYS A 119 0.11 7.36 9.39
N LYS A 120 0.39 8.23 8.42
CA LYS A 120 -0.56 9.28 8.02
C LYS A 120 -1.84 8.68 7.47
N TYR A 121 -1.76 7.64 6.65
CA TYR A 121 -2.94 6.93 6.14
C TYR A 121 -3.80 6.32 7.25
N SER A 122 -3.20 5.82 8.34
CA SER A 122 -3.95 5.32 9.50
C SER A 122 -4.76 6.39 10.25
N GLU A 123 -4.43 7.67 10.06
CA GLU A 123 -5.12 8.81 10.69
C GLU A 123 -6.30 9.32 9.84
N LEU A 124 -6.33 9.00 8.54
CA LEU A 124 -7.37 9.47 7.60
C LEU A 124 -8.80 9.03 7.96
N PRO A 125 -9.07 7.80 8.45
CA PRO A 125 -10.43 7.38 8.78
C PRO A 125 -11.11 8.27 9.83
N GLY A 126 -10.33 8.91 10.72
CA GLY A 126 -10.87 9.85 11.70
C GLY A 126 -11.30 11.20 11.13
N LEU A 127 -11.13 11.43 9.82
CA LEU A 127 -11.48 12.66 9.11
C LEU A 127 -12.66 12.51 8.16
N ILE A 128 -13.20 11.29 7.99
CA ILE A 128 -14.33 10.98 7.11
C ILE A 128 -15.61 11.63 7.64
#